data_AF-A0A379G8I9-F1
#
_entry.id   AF-A0A379G8I9-F1
#
_cell.length_a   1.000
_cell.length_b   1.000
_cell.length_c   1.000
_cell.angle_alpha   90.00
_cell.angle_beta   90.00
_cell.angle_gamma   90.00
#
_symmetry.space_group_name_H-M   'P 1'
#
loop_
_entity.id
_entity.type
_entity.pdbx_description
1 polymer ?
#
loop_
_entity_poly.entity_id
_entity_poly.type
_entity_poly.pdbx_seq_one_letter_code
_entity_poly.pdbx_strand_id
1 'polypeptide(L)'
;MHHSKNQFKGECPHCENVIDYHELKFPIENDKGEMIVQCQNCKKKFVIQCRNPYESYIVSGADKIDYLDYECESPSDLEKLKTSFKYRGDIFRTNPKFNCGVYSLYKCKTCNDNLEKLAYESMTLEYSEWSPKICQYISEDISGYGYDAEKSILKINLTCSCKNNHSALFYKKFDHCDFSDEDFLLGDISNCIALEDRIDGTITKTDFIELIKKLIIRWELLFDKTYLIFPYVGHTRSESNEILKLWQEIISQSNSNKLKIITKTQTLNSYKNAVSDIFHDYNILSKYKFTPQVIENAIRNTRFHAKIYCGVTDNYVECLSGSANIAEGPTHEQLTFKHYDSYDIFYERFLKAFNTRNVADEVFKITESNTTKNTNVLFDQSENYLHSEIEKSTLIKLITS
;
A
#
# COMPACT_ATOMS: atom_id res chain seq x y z
N MET A 1 -8.25 -26.36 3.29
CA MET A 1 -8.70 -26.39 4.70
C MET A 1 -8.59 -24.97 5.27
N HIS A 2 -9.70 -24.35 5.66
CA HIS A 2 -9.69 -23.01 6.26
C HIS A 2 -9.10 -23.07 7.67
N HIS A 3 -7.92 -22.49 7.86
CA HIS A 3 -7.35 -22.22 9.17
C HIS A 3 -7.42 -20.71 9.42
N SER A 4 -7.60 -20.32 10.68
CA SER A 4 -7.46 -18.93 11.09
C SER A 4 -6.04 -18.69 11.61
N LYS A 5 -5.51 -17.50 11.35
CA LYS A 5 -4.15 -17.12 11.69
C LYS A 5 -4.19 -15.95 12.66
N ASN A 6 -3.74 -16.17 13.89
CA ASN A 6 -3.56 -15.10 14.86
C ASN A 6 -2.11 -14.60 14.79
N GLN A 7 -1.93 -13.29 14.72
CA GLN A 7 -0.60 -12.67 14.69
C GLN A 7 -0.26 -12.12 16.06
N PHE A 8 0.95 -12.43 16.53
CA PHE A 8 1.42 -12.02 17.84
C PHE A 8 2.82 -11.42 17.78
N LYS A 9 3.07 -10.45 18.65
CA LYS A 9 4.42 -10.01 18.96
C LYS A 9 4.67 -10.06 20.45
N GLY A 10 5.87 -10.46 20.84
CA GLY A 10 6.32 -10.36 22.22
C GLY A 10 7.81 -10.21 22.35
N GLU A 11 8.33 -10.33 23.55
CA GLU A 11 9.73 -10.05 23.85
C GLU A 11 10.48 -11.29 24.33
N CYS A 12 11.69 -11.47 23.80
CA CYS A 12 12.63 -12.45 24.34
C CYS A 12 12.86 -12.16 25.82
N PRO A 13 12.69 -13.15 26.72
CA PRO A 13 12.79 -12.90 28.16
C PRO A 13 14.20 -12.48 28.60
N HIS A 14 15.22 -12.81 27.80
CA HIS A 14 16.63 -12.58 28.11
C HIS A 14 17.21 -11.25 27.60
N CYS A 15 16.63 -10.65 26.55
CA CYS A 15 17.21 -9.47 25.91
C CYS A 15 16.18 -8.49 25.32
N GLU A 16 14.89 -8.74 25.52
CA GLU A 16 13.79 -7.90 25.06
C GLU A 16 13.70 -7.71 23.54
N ASN A 17 14.43 -8.52 22.76
CA ASN A 17 14.28 -8.54 21.31
C ASN A 17 12.85 -8.91 20.94
N VAL A 18 12.23 -8.14 20.03
CA VAL A 18 10.85 -8.37 19.59
C VAL A 18 10.79 -9.60 18.69
N ILE A 19 9.87 -10.50 19.01
CA ILE A 19 9.61 -11.76 18.33
C ILE A 19 8.24 -11.66 17.68
N ASP A 20 8.18 -11.85 16.37
CA ASP A 20 6.94 -11.88 15.60
C ASP A 20 6.61 -13.33 15.25
N TYR A 21 5.41 -13.78 15.59
CA TYR A 21 5.00 -15.17 15.39
C TYR A 21 3.53 -15.28 15.04
N HIS A 22 3.20 -16.38 14.38
CA HIS A 22 1.85 -16.71 13.99
C HIS A 22 1.40 -17.98 14.69
N GLU A 23 0.27 -17.89 15.38
CA GLU A 23 -0.44 -19.03 15.90
C GLU A 23 -1.51 -19.45 14.89
N LEU A 24 -1.43 -20.69 14.44
CA LEU A 24 -2.45 -21.29 13.59
C LEU A 24 -3.56 -21.89 14.46
N LYS A 25 -4.80 -21.70 14.02
CA LYS A 25 -5.98 -22.25 14.68
C LYS A 25 -6.90 -22.93 13.65
N PHE A 26 -7.14 -24.21 13.85
CA PHE A 26 -8.05 -25.02 13.04
C PHE A 26 -9.49 -24.98 13.57
N PRO A 27 -10.50 -25.26 12.74
CA PRO A 27 -11.90 -25.19 13.16
C PRO A 27 -12.32 -26.28 14.14
N ILE A 28 -11.68 -27.45 14.09
CA ILE A 28 -12.12 -28.66 14.79
C ILE A 28 -11.31 -28.84 16.06
N GLU A 29 -10.05 -29.24 15.92
CA GLU A 29 -9.17 -29.60 17.02
C GLU A 29 -7.96 -28.67 17.05
N ASN A 30 -7.47 -28.37 18.26
CA ASN A 30 -6.33 -27.48 18.43
C ASN A 30 -5.50 -27.89 19.64
N ASP A 31 -4.31 -28.39 19.38
CA ASP A 31 -3.42 -28.94 20.40
C ASP A 31 -2.81 -27.81 21.21
N LYS A 32 -2.68 -28.02 22.52
CA LYS A 32 -2.00 -27.06 23.40
C LYS A 32 -0.54 -27.45 23.51
N GLY A 33 0.34 -26.48 23.38
CA GLY A 33 1.75 -26.76 23.58
C GLY A 33 2.64 -25.53 23.53
N GLU A 34 3.91 -25.76 23.21
CA GLU A 34 4.94 -24.72 23.17
C GLU A 34 5.79 -24.84 21.91
N MET A 35 6.10 -23.70 21.29
CA MET A 35 7.24 -23.61 20.39
C MET A 35 8.50 -23.37 21.22
N ILE A 36 9.51 -24.23 21.05
CA ILE A 36 10.85 -24.00 21.57
C ILE A 36 11.63 -23.21 20.53
N VAL A 37 12.05 -22.01 20.92
CA VAL A 37 12.64 -21.03 20.01
C VAL A 37 13.98 -20.54 20.52
N GLN A 38 14.85 -20.14 19.59
CA GLN A 38 16.13 -19.51 19.88
C GLN A 38 16.11 -18.07 19.41
N CYS A 39 16.42 -17.13 20.31
CA CYS A 39 16.48 -15.71 19.94
C CYS A 39 17.60 -15.45 18.93
N GLN A 40 17.31 -14.76 17.84
CA GLN A 40 18.33 -14.42 16.84
C GLN A 40 19.37 -13.43 17.37
N ASN A 41 19.00 -12.58 18.35
CA ASN A 41 19.88 -11.57 18.95
C ASN A 41 20.82 -12.17 20.03
N CYS A 42 20.27 -12.71 21.12
CA CYS A 42 21.08 -13.19 22.25
C CYS A 42 21.40 -14.70 22.20
N LYS A 43 20.89 -15.43 21.21
CA LYS A 43 21.09 -16.87 20.99
C LYS A 43 20.60 -17.78 22.13
N LYS A 44 19.91 -17.25 23.15
CA LYS A 44 19.31 -18.03 24.24
C LYS A 44 17.97 -18.65 23.81
N LYS A 45 17.69 -19.84 24.35
CA LYS A 45 16.41 -20.55 24.16
C LYS A 45 15.35 -20.05 25.15
N PHE A 46 14.11 -20.05 24.71
CA PHE A 46 12.93 -19.73 25.49
C PHE A 46 11.71 -20.38 24.83
N VAL A 47 10.54 -20.30 25.46
CA VAL A 47 9.30 -20.88 24.91
C VAL A 47 8.20 -19.86 24.65
N ILE A 48 7.43 -20.16 23.62
CA ILE A 48 6.19 -19.46 23.28
C ILE A 48 5.04 -20.45 23.43
N GLN A 49 4.18 -20.22 24.41
CA GLN A 49 2.96 -21.02 24.58
C GLN A 49 1.96 -20.66 23.49
N CYS A 50 1.48 -21.65 22.75
CA CYS A 50 0.55 -21.44 21.65
C CYS A 50 -0.30 -22.69 21.38
N ARG A 51 -1.31 -22.53 20.54
CA ARG A 51 -2.03 -23.64 19.94
C ARG A 51 -1.35 -24.16 18.69
N ASN A 52 -1.47 -25.46 18.43
CA ASN A 52 -0.91 -26.12 17.25
C ASN A 52 0.57 -25.75 17.07
N PRO A 53 1.42 -26.07 18.06
CA PRO A 53 2.79 -25.58 18.10
C PRO A 53 3.63 -26.15 16.96
N TYR A 54 3.23 -27.26 16.33
CA TYR A 54 3.88 -27.81 15.14
C TYR A 54 3.65 -26.96 13.88
N GLU A 55 2.42 -26.51 13.66
CA GLU A 55 2.02 -25.73 12.48
C GLU A 55 2.26 -24.23 12.67
N SER A 56 2.22 -23.75 13.92
CA SER A 56 2.58 -22.38 14.27
C SER A 56 4.06 -22.09 13.99
N TYR A 57 4.37 -20.85 13.66
CA TYR A 57 5.71 -20.50 13.16
C TYR A 57 6.17 -19.10 13.54
N ILE A 58 7.49 -18.92 13.50
CA ILE A 58 8.14 -17.63 13.72
C ILE A 58 8.25 -16.88 12.39
N VAL A 59 7.91 -15.60 12.43
CA VAL A 59 8.03 -14.66 11.32
C VAL A 59 9.38 -13.96 11.36
N SER A 60 9.79 -13.48 12.55
CA SER A 60 11.07 -12.81 12.73
C SER A 60 11.51 -12.73 14.20
N GLY A 61 12.81 -12.51 14.44
CA GLY A 61 13.40 -12.24 15.75
C GLY A 61 13.85 -13.48 16.53
N ALA A 62 13.41 -14.67 16.10
CA ALA A 62 13.83 -15.96 16.63
C ALA A 62 13.75 -17.04 15.53
N ASP A 63 14.34 -18.18 15.80
CA ASP A 63 14.23 -19.39 15.00
C ASP A 63 13.46 -20.45 15.79
N LYS A 64 12.48 -21.12 15.17
CA LYS A 64 11.80 -22.28 15.76
C LYS A 64 12.74 -23.47 15.66
N ILE A 65 13.12 -24.01 16.81
CA ILE A 65 14.07 -25.14 16.90
C ILE A 65 13.32 -26.45 17.13
N ASP A 66 12.24 -26.39 17.91
CA ASP A 66 11.46 -27.57 18.26
C ASP A 66 10.05 -27.17 18.73
N TYR A 67 9.23 -28.15 19.10
CA TYR A 67 7.91 -27.95 19.70
C TYR A 67 7.60 -29.05 20.72
N LEU A 68 6.70 -28.76 21.66
CA LEU A 68 6.14 -29.74 22.59
C LEU A 68 4.63 -29.74 22.49
N ASP A 69 4.03 -30.91 22.38
CA ASP A 69 2.58 -31.12 22.48
C ASP A 69 2.24 -31.62 23.88
N TYR A 70 1.36 -30.89 24.59
CA TYR A 70 1.01 -31.24 25.96
C TYR A 70 0.14 -32.48 26.12
N GLU A 71 -0.40 -33.04 25.03
CA GLU A 71 -1.06 -34.35 25.06
C GLU A 71 -0.04 -35.49 25.11
N CYS A 72 1.17 -35.26 24.59
CA CYS A 72 2.24 -36.24 24.51
C CYS A 72 3.35 -36.03 25.56
N GLU A 73 3.63 -34.78 25.90
CA GLU A 73 4.81 -34.36 26.66
C GLU A 73 4.47 -33.33 27.74
N SER A 74 5.30 -33.23 28.77
CA SER A 74 5.13 -32.19 29.80
C SER A 74 5.68 -30.84 29.33
N PRO A 75 5.16 -29.70 29.83
CA PRO A 75 5.71 -28.38 29.54
C PRO A 75 7.20 -28.28 29.88
N SER A 76 7.94 -27.47 29.10
CA SER A 76 9.36 -27.26 29.36
C SER A 76 9.61 -26.38 30.59
N ASP A 77 10.80 -26.50 31.17
CA ASP A 77 11.29 -25.61 32.25
C ASP A 77 11.93 -24.31 31.73
N LEU A 78 11.80 -24.01 30.42
CA LEU A 78 12.40 -22.83 29.81
C LEU A 78 11.63 -21.56 30.18
N GLU A 79 12.33 -20.42 30.20
CA GLU A 79 11.69 -19.12 30.38
C GLU A 79 10.67 -18.86 29.26
N LYS A 80 9.54 -18.26 29.62
CA LYS A 80 8.46 -17.94 28.68
C LYS A 80 8.70 -16.57 28.05
N LEU A 81 8.20 -16.41 26.83
CA LEU A 81 8.09 -15.12 26.16
C LEU A 81 7.48 -14.07 27.10
N LYS A 82 8.15 -12.92 27.24
CA LYS A 82 7.60 -11.77 27.97
C LYS A 82 6.61 -11.05 27.08
N THR A 83 5.50 -10.59 27.67
CA THR A 83 4.52 -9.67 27.07
C THR A 83 4.07 -10.08 25.66
N SER A 84 2.86 -10.60 25.48
CA SER A 84 2.33 -10.95 24.16
C SER A 84 1.18 -10.03 23.75
N PHE A 85 1.31 -9.43 22.58
CA PHE A 85 0.26 -8.62 21.96
C PHE A 85 -0.29 -9.36 20.75
N LYS A 86 -1.60 -9.63 20.77
CA LYS A 86 -2.32 -10.02 19.55
C LYS A 86 -2.54 -8.79 18.69
N TYR A 87 -2.21 -8.86 17.40
CA TYR A 87 -2.29 -7.70 16.50
C TYR A 87 -2.86 -8.07 15.13
N ARG A 88 -3.22 -7.04 14.36
CA ARG A 88 -3.67 -7.14 12.97
C ARG A 88 -3.06 -6.01 12.15
N GLY A 89 -1.76 -6.11 11.87
CA GLY A 89 -1.00 -5.04 11.22
C GLY A 89 -0.77 -3.81 12.08
N ASP A 90 -0.50 -2.67 11.43
CA ASP A 90 -0.31 -1.38 12.10
C ASP A 90 -1.64 -0.64 12.35
N ILE A 91 -1.58 0.43 13.14
CA ILE A 91 -2.74 1.24 13.56
C ILE A 91 -3.53 1.88 12.41
N PHE A 92 -2.97 1.97 11.20
CA PHE A 92 -3.65 2.52 10.03
C PHE A 92 -3.90 1.48 8.93
N ARG A 93 -3.71 0.19 9.23
CA ARG A 93 -3.88 -0.86 8.22
C ARG A 93 -5.33 -1.00 7.80
N THR A 94 -5.66 -0.39 6.68
CA THR A 94 -6.91 -0.56 5.95
C THR A 94 -6.63 -0.79 4.48
N ASN A 95 -7.53 -1.48 3.78
CA ASN A 95 -7.40 -1.62 2.33
C ASN A 95 -7.59 -0.24 1.67
N PRO A 96 -6.79 0.09 0.62
CA PRO A 96 -7.03 1.25 -0.22
C PRO A 96 -8.47 1.25 -0.74
N LYS A 97 -9.04 2.43 -0.91
CA LYS A 97 -10.41 2.57 -1.42
C LYS A 97 -10.48 3.71 -2.41
N PHE A 98 -10.99 3.41 -3.59
CA PHE A 98 -11.28 4.43 -4.59
C PHE A 98 -12.70 4.99 -4.39
N ASN A 99 -12.82 6.30 -4.16
CA ASN A 99 -14.11 6.95 -3.96
C ASN A 99 -14.58 7.66 -5.23
N CYS A 100 -15.59 7.13 -5.92
CA CYS A 100 -16.15 7.73 -7.14
C CYS A 100 -17.18 8.86 -6.88
N GLY A 101 -17.51 9.18 -5.62
CA GLY A 101 -18.64 10.04 -5.26
C GLY A 101 -18.32 11.51 -4.93
N VAL A 102 -17.08 11.86 -4.55
CA VAL A 102 -16.79 13.18 -3.95
C VAL A 102 -16.01 14.11 -4.89
N TYR A 103 -15.07 13.60 -5.70
CA TYR A 103 -14.34 14.39 -6.71
C TYR A 103 -13.97 13.52 -7.91
N SER A 104 -14.54 13.74 -9.09
CA SER A 104 -14.27 12.87 -10.27
C SER A 104 -13.00 13.29 -11.00
N LEU A 105 -11.95 12.47 -10.94
CA LEU A 105 -10.69 12.65 -11.65
C LEU A 105 -10.91 12.43 -13.16
N TYR A 106 -11.50 11.29 -13.53
CA TYR A 106 -11.69 10.94 -14.93
C TYR A 106 -13.06 11.42 -15.44
N LYS A 107 -13.04 12.36 -16.39
CA LYS A 107 -14.25 12.92 -17.00
C LYS A 107 -14.23 12.86 -18.51
N CYS A 108 -15.40 12.66 -19.12
CA CYS A 108 -15.51 12.71 -20.57
C CYS A 108 -15.27 14.13 -21.11
N LYS A 109 -14.49 14.24 -22.19
CA LYS A 109 -14.20 15.53 -22.87
C LYS A 109 -15.45 16.24 -23.38
N THR A 110 -16.50 15.50 -23.73
CA THR A 110 -17.68 16.03 -24.42
C THR A 110 -18.85 16.30 -23.48
N CYS A 111 -19.27 15.31 -22.69
CA CYS A 111 -20.42 15.44 -21.78
C CYS A 111 -20.05 15.70 -20.32
N ASN A 112 -18.77 15.67 -19.96
CA ASN A 112 -18.30 15.86 -18.59
C ASN A 112 -18.81 14.78 -17.60
N ASP A 113 -19.29 13.64 -18.12
CA ASP A 113 -19.72 12.50 -17.30
C ASP A 113 -18.62 12.03 -16.36
N ASN A 114 -19.02 11.59 -15.16
CA ASN A 114 -18.13 10.93 -14.22
C ASN A 114 -17.82 9.50 -14.72
N LEU A 115 -16.68 9.33 -15.37
CA LEU A 115 -16.29 8.06 -15.97
C LEU A 115 -15.92 7.01 -14.90
N GLU A 116 -15.50 7.44 -13.70
CA GLU A 116 -15.16 6.54 -12.61
C GLU A 116 -16.37 5.70 -12.17
N LYS A 117 -17.51 6.35 -12.02
CA LYS A 117 -18.75 5.68 -11.63
C LYS A 117 -19.19 4.68 -12.71
N LEU A 118 -19.18 5.12 -13.98
CA LEU A 118 -19.52 4.25 -15.11
C LEU A 118 -18.57 3.05 -15.21
N ALA A 119 -17.28 3.25 -14.95
CA ALA A 119 -16.29 2.17 -15.00
C ALA A 119 -16.56 1.10 -13.92
N TYR A 120 -16.86 1.52 -12.69
CA TYR A 120 -17.21 0.58 -11.61
C TYR A 120 -18.52 -0.15 -11.91
N GLU A 121 -19.53 0.56 -12.42
CA GLU A 121 -20.80 -0.06 -12.85
C GLU A 121 -20.56 -1.12 -13.94
N SER A 122 -19.76 -0.81 -14.96
CA SER A 122 -19.37 -1.77 -16.01
C SER A 122 -18.61 -2.97 -15.44
N MET A 123 -17.64 -2.75 -14.56
CA MET A 123 -16.85 -3.83 -13.95
C MET A 123 -17.72 -4.81 -13.15
N THR A 124 -18.60 -4.29 -12.30
CA THR A 124 -19.50 -5.11 -11.48
C THR A 124 -20.52 -5.85 -12.34
N LEU A 125 -21.07 -5.22 -13.39
CA LEU A 125 -22.01 -5.87 -14.30
C LEU A 125 -21.40 -7.08 -15.02
N GLU A 126 -20.10 -7.05 -15.30
CA GLU A 126 -19.39 -8.11 -16.02
C GLU A 126 -18.69 -9.13 -15.11
N TYR A 127 -18.93 -9.06 -13.79
CA TYR A 127 -18.29 -9.94 -12.81
C TYR A 127 -18.36 -11.43 -13.17
N SER A 128 -19.50 -11.89 -13.66
CA SER A 128 -19.71 -13.29 -14.07
C SER A 128 -18.87 -13.72 -15.26
N GLU A 129 -18.41 -12.77 -16.09
CA GLU A 129 -17.61 -13.04 -17.29
C GLU A 129 -16.11 -13.09 -16.97
N TRP A 130 -15.60 -12.08 -16.23
CA TRP A 130 -14.16 -11.98 -15.98
C TRP A 130 -13.70 -12.78 -14.74
N SER A 131 -14.53 -12.94 -13.71
CA SER A 131 -14.14 -13.66 -12.49
C SER A 131 -13.70 -15.11 -12.76
N PRO A 132 -14.43 -15.92 -13.57
CA PRO A 132 -13.99 -17.27 -13.92
C PRO A 132 -12.63 -17.32 -14.64
N LYS A 133 -12.30 -16.30 -15.44
CA LYS A 133 -11.01 -16.22 -16.15
C LYS A 133 -9.84 -15.98 -15.20
N ILE A 134 -10.04 -15.15 -14.19
CA ILE A 134 -9.04 -14.96 -13.14
C ILE A 134 -8.87 -16.26 -12.32
N CYS A 135 -9.96 -16.93 -11.94
CA CYS A 135 -9.90 -18.21 -11.23
C CYS A 135 -9.17 -19.30 -12.03
N GLN A 136 -9.41 -19.34 -13.35
CA GLN A 136 -8.66 -20.22 -14.25
C GLN A 136 -7.17 -19.89 -14.22
N TYR A 137 -6.79 -18.61 -14.40
CA TYR A 137 -5.39 -18.20 -14.34
C TYR A 137 -4.72 -18.50 -12.99
N ILE A 138 -5.41 -18.31 -11.86
CA ILE A 138 -4.90 -18.68 -10.53
C ILE A 138 -4.58 -20.17 -10.48
N SER A 139 -5.45 -21.02 -11.06
CA SER A 139 -5.23 -22.47 -11.11
C SER A 139 -4.03 -22.86 -11.99
N GLU A 140 -3.85 -22.16 -13.10
CA GLU A 140 -2.70 -22.32 -14.01
C GLU A 140 -1.39 -21.86 -13.35
N ASP A 141 -1.41 -20.74 -12.63
CA ASP A 141 -0.25 -20.19 -11.91
C ASP A 141 0.18 -21.09 -10.74
N ILE A 142 -0.78 -21.61 -9.95
CA ILE A 142 -0.51 -22.61 -8.90
C ILE A 142 0.12 -23.88 -9.49
N SER A 143 -0.26 -24.25 -10.72
CA SER A 143 0.30 -25.39 -11.43
C SER A 143 1.68 -25.13 -12.05
N GLY A 144 2.19 -23.89 -11.95
CA GLY A 144 3.50 -23.48 -12.43
C GLY A 144 3.53 -22.97 -13.88
N TYR A 145 2.37 -22.67 -14.48
CA TYR A 145 2.25 -22.18 -15.87
C TYR A 145 1.92 -20.68 -15.97
N GLY A 146 1.82 -19.97 -14.85
CA GLY A 146 1.52 -18.55 -14.82
C GLY A 146 2.75 -17.65 -15.02
N TYR A 147 2.52 -16.34 -15.00
CA TYR A 147 3.52 -15.31 -15.31
C TYR A 147 4.27 -14.78 -14.09
N ASP A 148 4.08 -15.36 -12.92
CA ASP A 148 4.61 -14.84 -11.65
C ASP A 148 4.22 -13.35 -11.42
N ALA A 149 3.00 -12.97 -11.83
CA ALA A 149 2.55 -11.58 -11.90
C ALA A 149 2.63 -10.81 -10.56
N GLU A 150 2.89 -9.49 -10.62
CA GLU A 150 2.75 -8.58 -9.47
C GLU A 150 1.29 -8.20 -9.22
N LYS A 151 0.57 -7.83 -10.28
CA LYS A 151 -0.83 -7.41 -10.25
C LYS A 151 -1.67 -8.20 -11.25
N SER A 152 -2.95 -8.38 -10.91
CA SER A 152 -3.99 -8.72 -11.87
C SER A 152 -4.64 -7.43 -12.35
N ILE A 153 -4.65 -7.22 -13.66
CA ILE A 153 -5.17 -6.02 -14.32
C ILE A 153 -6.38 -6.43 -15.17
N LEU A 154 -7.52 -5.78 -14.94
CA LEU A 154 -8.71 -5.89 -15.78
C LEU A 154 -8.79 -4.65 -16.66
N LYS A 155 -8.97 -4.84 -17.97
CA LYS A 155 -9.25 -3.75 -18.90
C LYS A 155 -10.69 -3.87 -19.39
N ILE A 156 -11.50 -2.85 -19.09
CA ILE A 156 -12.94 -2.85 -19.30
C ILE A 156 -13.34 -1.62 -20.11
N ASN A 157 -14.08 -1.83 -21.18
CA ASN A 157 -14.61 -0.78 -22.02
C ASN A 157 -15.95 -0.29 -21.47
N LEU A 158 -16.18 1.01 -21.57
CA LEU A 158 -17.40 1.66 -21.13
C LEU A 158 -17.78 2.78 -22.11
N THR A 159 -19.04 3.19 -22.07
CA THR A 159 -19.57 4.22 -22.98
C THR A 159 -20.26 5.32 -22.16
N CYS A 160 -19.90 6.59 -22.39
CA CYS A 160 -20.55 7.75 -21.77
C CYS A 160 -21.99 7.95 -22.27
N SER A 161 -22.74 8.86 -21.65
CA SER A 161 -24.02 9.36 -22.16
C SER A 161 -23.91 9.94 -23.58
N CYS A 162 -22.74 10.48 -23.91
CA CYS A 162 -22.37 11.02 -25.22
C CYS A 162 -22.03 9.97 -26.30
N LYS A 163 -22.10 8.67 -25.98
CA LYS A 163 -21.75 7.56 -26.88
C LYS A 163 -20.28 7.42 -27.27
N ASN A 164 -19.39 8.26 -26.73
CA ASN A 164 -17.95 8.01 -26.82
C ASN A 164 -17.56 6.81 -25.96
N ASN A 165 -16.62 6.03 -26.47
CA ASN A 165 -16.06 4.87 -25.79
C ASN A 165 -14.83 5.27 -24.96
N HIS A 166 -14.68 4.66 -23.80
CA HIS A 166 -13.55 4.80 -22.90
C HIS A 166 -13.08 3.41 -22.47
N SER A 167 -11.86 3.30 -21.96
CA SER A 167 -11.32 2.04 -21.44
C SER A 167 -10.75 2.28 -20.06
N ALA A 168 -11.22 1.52 -19.07
CA ALA A 168 -10.79 1.61 -17.68
C ALA A 168 -9.84 0.45 -17.35
N LEU A 169 -8.78 0.76 -16.61
CA LEU A 169 -7.87 -0.22 -16.04
C LEU A 169 -8.12 -0.34 -14.54
N PHE A 170 -8.58 -1.52 -14.14
CA PHE A 170 -8.69 -1.90 -12.75
C PHE A 170 -7.55 -2.84 -12.37
N TYR A 171 -7.12 -2.81 -11.11
CA TYR A 171 -6.06 -3.71 -10.66
C TYR A 171 -6.24 -4.16 -9.22
N LYS A 172 -5.71 -5.35 -8.96
CA LYS A 172 -5.60 -6.00 -7.65
C LYS A 172 -4.15 -6.48 -7.50
N LYS A 173 -3.63 -6.54 -6.26
CA LYS A 173 -2.38 -7.27 -6.01
C LYS A 173 -2.60 -8.75 -6.33
N PHE A 174 -1.76 -9.34 -7.16
CA PHE A 174 -1.90 -10.76 -7.47
C PHE A 174 -1.57 -11.61 -6.24
N ASP A 175 -2.48 -12.54 -5.93
CA ASP A 175 -2.35 -13.58 -4.93
C ASP A 175 -3.28 -14.75 -5.30
N HIS A 176 -3.07 -15.90 -4.65
CA HIS A 176 -3.87 -17.10 -4.84
C HIS A 176 -5.10 -17.14 -3.91
N CYS A 177 -5.55 -15.98 -3.44
CA CYS A 177 -6.70 -15.88 -2.55
C CYS A 177 -7.99 -15.60 -3.33
N ASP A 178 -9.11 -15.99 -2.72
CA ASP A 178 -10.45 -15.59 -3.16
C ASP A 178 -10.54 -14.06 -3.28
N PHE A 179 -11.39 -13.59 -4.18
CA PHE A 179 -11.57 -12.16 -4.45
C PHE A 179 -13.03 -11.83 -4.79
N SER A 180 -13.35 -10.54 -4.72
CA SER A 180 -14.57 -9.93 -5.28
C SER A 180 -14.22 -8.76 -6.21
N ASP A 181 -15.24 -8.15 -6.82
CA ASP A 181 -15.11 -6.91 -7.57
C ASP A 181 -14.66 -5.73 -6.71
N GLU A 182 -15.04 -5.71 -5.43
CA GLU A 182 -14.63 -4.66 -4.47
C GLU A 182 -13.12 -4.65 -4.18
N ASP A 183 -12.40 -5.74 -4.47
CA ASP A 183 -10.95 -5.83 -4.29
C ASP A 183 -10.16 -5.09 -5.38
N PHE A 184 -10.81 -4.71 -6.48
CA PHE A 184 -10.19 -4.05 -7.62
C PHE A 184 -10.24 -2.52 -7.53
N LEU A 185 -9.07 -1.90 -7.69
CA LEU A 185 -8.88 -0.46 -7.64
C LEU A 185 -8.81 0.13 -9.05
N LEU A 186 -9.45 1.27 -9.27
CA LEU A 186 -9.37 2.00 -10.54
C LEU A 186 -8.01 2.71 -10.66
N GLY A 187 -7.18 2.25 -11.60
CA GLY A 187 -5.85 2.81 -11.87
C GLY A 187 -5.86 3.91 -12.94
N ASP A 188 -6.59 3.70 -14.05
CA ASP A 188 -6.63 4.62 -15.20
C ASP A 188 -7.97 4.54 -15.95
N ILE A 189 -8.32 5.63 -16.65
CA ILE A 189 -9.33 5.62 -17.71
C ILE A 189 -8.77 6.38 -18.92
N SER A 190 -8.75 5.73 -20.08
CA SER A 190 -8.32 6.33 -21.35
C SER A 190 -9.46 7.04 -22.10
N ASN A 191 -9.09 7.86 -23.08
CA ASN A 191 -10.01 8.69 -23.87
C ASN A 191 -10.86 9.67 -23.02
N CYS A 192 -10.34 10.15 -21.89
CA CYS A 192 -10.94 11.18 -21.06
C CYS A 192 -10.18 12.51 -21.17
N ILE A 193 -10.63 13.57 -20.47
CA ILE A 193 -9.85 14.81 -20.32
C ILE A 193 -8.46 14.43 -19.76
N ALA A 194 -7.38 14.97 -20.36
CA ALA A 194 -6.02 14.70 -19.92
C ALA A 194 -5.84 15.14 -18.46
N LEU A 195 -5.02 14.42 -17.69
CA LEU A 195 -4.85 14.70 -16.26
C LEU A 195 -4.23 16.08 -16.02
N GLU A 196 -3.32 16.52 -16.89
CA GLU A 196 -2.75 17.87 -16.91
C GLU A 196 -3.85 18.92 -16.97
N ASP A 197 -4.75 18.81 -17.95
CA ASP A 197 -5.86 19.75 -18.15
C ASP A 197 -6.91 19.65 -17.06
N ARG A 198 -7.12 18.45 -16.50
CA ARG A 198 -8.12 18.19 -15.47
C ARG A 198 -7.70 18.75 -14.12
N ILE A 199 -6.42 18.70 -13.79
CA ILE A 199 -5.89 19.00 -12.46
C ILE A 199 -5.34 20.43 -12.37
N ASP A 200 -4.76 20.97 -13.45
CA ASP A 200 -4.17 22.30 -13.45
C ASP A 200 -5.23 23.37 -13.17
N GLY A 201 -5.10 24.06 -12.03
CA GLY A 201 -6.07 25.05 -11.60
C GLY A 201 -6.23 25.18 -10.10
N THR A 202 -7.40 25.66 -9.70
CA THR A 202 -7.75 25.98 -8.31
C THR A 202 -8.81 25.01 -7.79
N ILE A 203 -8.55 24.41 -6.64
CA ILE A 203 -9.37 23.35 -6.03
C ILE A 203 -9.53 23.59 -4.54
N THR A 204 -10.55 23.04 -3.89
CA THR A 204 -10.64 23.09 -2.42
C THR A 204 -9.61 22.17 -1.78
N LYS A 205 -9.25 22.44 -0.52
CA LYS A 205 -8.40 21.53 0.27
C LYS A 205 -9.00 20.13 0.38
N THR A 206 -10.32 20.03 0.59
CA THR A 206 -11.03 18.75 0.65
C THR A 206 -10.95 17.98 -0.67
N ASP A 207 -11.19 18.65 -1.80
CA ASP A 207 -11.10 18.02 -3.12
C ASP A 207 -9.65 17.62 -3.45
N PHE A 208 -8.64 18.38 -2.98
CA PHE A 208 -7.24 17.99 -3.09
C PHE A 208 -6.95 16.67 -2.35
N ILE A 209 -7.49 16.47 -1.15
CA ILE A 209 -7.33 15.20 -0.41
C ILE A 209 -7.89 14.03 -1.23
N GLU A 210 -9.08 14.18 -1.80
CA GLU A 210 -9.66 13.13 -2.66
C GLU A 210 -8.84 12.92 -3.95
N LEU A 211 -8.33 13.99 -4.56
CA LEU A 211 -7.45 13.91 -5.73
C LEU A 211 -6.17 13.13 -5.43
N ILE A 212 -5.44 13.49 -4.36
CA ILE A 212 -4.16 12.83 -4.04
C ILE A 212 -4.37 11.37 -3.65
N LYS A 213 -5.48 11.02 -2.98
CA LYS A 213 -5.84 9.63 -2.68
C LYS A 213 -5.94 8.80 -3.97
N LYS A 214 -6.60 9.33 -4.99
CA LYS A 214 -6.74 8.67 -6.31
C LYS A 214 -5.44 8.58 -7.06
N LEU A 215 -4.61 9.63 -7.00
CA LEU A 215 -3.28 9.60 -7.60
C LEU A 215 -2.37 8.58 -6.93
N ILE A 216 -2.42 8.41 -5.60
CA ILE A 216 -1.65 7.36 -4.91
C ILE A 216 -2.08 5.96 -5.38
N ILE A 217 -3.38 5.71 -5.54
CA ILE A 217 -3.90 4.47 -6.11
C ILE A 217 -3.36 4.27 -7.54
N ARG A 218 -3.51 5.26 -8.42
CA ARG A 218 -2.93 5.23 -9.77
C ARG A 218 -1.43 4.93 -9.72
N TRP A 219 -0.69 5.58 -8.83
CA TRP A 219 0.75 5.45 -8.76
C TRP A 219 1.23 4.09 -8.24
N GLU A 220 0.42 3.43 -7.42
CA GLU A 220 0.69 2.06 -6.96
C GLU A 220 0.65 1.04 -8.12
N LEU A 221 -0.15 1.30 -9.16
CA LEU A 221 -0.17 0.51 -10.39
C LEU A 221 1.06 0.83 -11.28
N LEU A 222 1.36 2.11 -11.47
CA LEU A 222 2.24 2.54 -12.55
C LEU A 222 3.71 2.71 -12.18
N PHE A 223 4.00 3.08 -10.93
CA PHE A 223 5.32 3.58 -10.56
C PHE A 223 6.07 2.62 -9.64
N ASP A 224 7.39 2.74 -9.63
CA ASP A 224 8.27 1.96 -8.75
C ASP A 224 8.36 2.62 -7.39
N LYS A 225 8.21 3.94 -7.34
CA LYS A 225 8.26 4.74 -6.11
C LYS A 225 7.23 5.85 -6.16
N THR A 226 6.72 6.20 -5.00
CA THR A 226 5.83 7.34 -4.80
C THR A 226 6.40 8.22 -3.70
N TYR A 227 6.64 9.49 -3.98
CA TYR A 227 7.09 10.48 -3.00
C TYR A 227 5.95 11.42 -2.63
N LEU A 228 5.68 11.55 -1.34
CA LEU A 228 4.84 12.59 -0.79
C LEU A 228 5.72 13.57 0.00
N ILE A 229 5.90 14.76 -0.54
CA ILE A 229 6.78 15.80 0.00
C ILE A 229 5.90 16.96 0.43
N PHE A 230 5.76 17.16 1.74
CA PHE A 230 4.90 18.21 2.28
C PHE A 230 5.41 18.67 3.65
N PRO A 231 5.34 19.97 3.97
CA PRO A 231 5.85 20.47 5.24
C PRO A 231 4.86 20.27 6.40
N TYR A 232 3.55 20.21 6.16
CA TYR A 232 2.53 20.22 7.22
C TYR A 232 1.37 19.25 6.95
N VAL A 233 0.74 18.78 8.03
CA VAL A 233 -0.51 17.99 8.04
C VAL A 233 -1.47 18.67 9.02
N GLY A 234 -2.71 18.90 8.58
CA GLY A 234 -3.72 19.65 9.33
C GLY A 234 -3.49 21.16 9.32
N HIS A 235 -4.27 21.87 10.14
CA HIS A 235 -4.17 23.30 10.36
C HIS A 235 -3.43 23.62 11.65
N THR A 236 -3.16 24.90 11.86
CA THR A 236 -2.62 25.36 13.15
C THR A 236 -3.64 25.05 14.24
N ARG A 237 -3.26 24.22 15.24
CA ARG A 237 -4.12 23.73 16.34
C ARG A 237 -5.13 22.63 15.96
N SER A 238 -4.91 21.91 14.87
CA SER A 238 -5.68 20.67 14.64
C SER A 238 -5.57 19.72 15.83
N GLU A 239 -6.69 19.10 16.19
CA GLU A 239 -6.75 18.13 17.28
C GLU A 239 -6.05 16.82 16.88
N SER A 240 -5.60 16.04 17.87
CA SER A 240 -4.90 14.77 17.65
C SER A 240 -5.70 13.81 16.75
N ASN A 241 -7.03 13.74 16.90
CA ASN A 241 -7.89 12.92 16.03
C ASN A 241 -7.90 13.40 14.57
N GLU A 242 -7.94 14.71 14.32
CA GLU A 242 -7.95 15.27 12.96
C GLU A 242 -6.61 14.98 12.26
N ILE A 243 -5.50 15.17 12.96
CA ILE A 243 -4.16 14.87 12.46
C ILE A 243 -4.05 13.40 12.08
N LEU A 244 -4.49 12.50 12.95
CA LEU A 244 -4.42 11.06 12.70
C LEU A 244 -5.33 10.62 11.56
N LYS A 245 -6.54 11.19 11.46
CA LYS A 245 -7.46 10.95 10.33
C LYS A 245 -6.78 11.28 9.00
N LEU A 246 -6.18 12.48 8.87
CA LEU A 246 -5.50 12.90 7.64
C LEU A 246 -4.33 11.99 7.27
N TRP A 247 -3.52 11.60 8.27
CA TRP A 247 -2.43 10.64 8.06
C TRP A 247 -2.94 9.29 7.57
N GLN A 248 -3.98 8.76 8.23
CA GLN A 248 -4.60 7.50 7.86
C GLN A 248 -5.15 7.55 6.43
N GLU A 249 -5.89 8.60 6.07
CA GLU A 249 -6.51 8.75 4.76
C GLU A 249 -5.49 8.68 3.61
N ILE A 250 -4.32 9.29 3.80
CA ILE A 250 -3.25 9.32 2.79
C ILE A 250 -2.47 8.01 2.76
N ILE A 251 -2.01 7.52 3.93
CA ILE A 251 -1.13 6.35 4.00
C ILE A 251 -1.87 5.07 3.61
N SER A 252 -3.15 4.96 3.97
CA SER A 252 -3.96 3.77 3.64
C SER A 252 -4.20 3.56 2.15
N GLN A 253 -3.93 4.55 1.29
CA GLN A 253 -4.07 4.38 -0.16
C GLN A 253 -2.93 3.58 -0.80
N SER A 254 -1.88 3.27 -0.04
CA SER A 254 -0.76 2.45 -0.50
C SER A 254 -0.43 1.36 0.52
N ASN A 255 -0.52 0.10 0.08
CA ASN A 255 -0.09 -1.05 0.86
C ASN A 255 1.36 -1.47 0.60
N SER A 256 2.08 -0.74 -0.27
CA SER A 256 3.43 -1.09 -0.67
C SER A 256 4.49 -0.26 0.07
N ASN A 257 5.71 -0.78 0.08
CA ASN A 257 6.90 -0.07 0.51
C ASN A 257 7.39 0.99 -0.50
N LYS A 258 6.67 1.18 -1.62
CA LYS A 258 6.96 2.16 -2.68
C LYS A 258 6.68 3.59 -2.23
N LEU A 259 5.73 3.77 -1.31
CA LEU A 259 5.41 5.08 -0.74
C LEU A 259 6.54 5.58 0.18
N LYS A 260 6.96 6.83 -0.01
CA LYS A 260 7.98 7.52 0.79
C LYS A 260 7.48 8.90 1.17
N ILE A 261 7.65 9.26 2.44
CA ILE A 261 7.28 10.57 2.95
C ILE A 261 8.54 11.40 3.21
N ILE A 262 8.51 12.66 2.78
CA ILE A 262 9.49 13.68 3.15
C ILE A 262 8.74 14.81 3.82
N THR A 263 9.00 15.02 5.12
CA THR A 263 8.29 16.03 5.89
C THR A 263 9.18 16.68 6.94
N LYS A 264 8.67 17.72 7.61
CA LYS A 264 9.37 18.40 8.69
C LYS A 264 9.38 17.53 9.95
N THR A 265 10.47 17.62 10.71
CA THR A 265 10.58 16.98 12.04
C THR A 265 9.42 17.37 12.94
N GLN A 266 8.98 18.63 12.91
CA GLN A 266 7.85 19.12 13.71
C GLN A 266 6.54 18.40 13.37
N THR A 267 6.31 18.13 12.08
CA THR A 267 5.10 17.43 11.59
C THR A 267 5.09 15.97 12.02
N LEU A 268 6.24 15.30 11.99
CA LEU A 268 6.38 13.96 12.55
C LEU A 268 6.20 13.96 14.08
N ASN A 269 6.75 14.93 14.79
CA ASN A 269 6.55 15.02 16.24
C ASN A 269 5.09 15.24 16.60
N SER A 270 4.37 16.08 15.82
CA SER A 270 2.93 16.28 15.96
C SER A 270 2.17 14.96 15.79
N TYR A 271 2.53 14.16 14.78
CA TYR A 271 1.98 12.82 14.60
C TYR A 271 2.24 11.90 15.81
N LYS A 272 3.49 11.84 16.31
CA LYS A 272 3.86 10.98 17.45
C LYS A 272 3.11 11.34 18.72
N ASN A 273 2.94 12.63 18.96
CA ASN A 273 2.16 13.13 20.09
C ASN A 273 0.69 12.73 19.92
N ALA A 274 0.12 12.95 18.73
CA ALA A 274 -1.26 12.56 18.45
C ALA A 274 -1.51 11.05 18.63
N VAL A 275 -0.58 10.20 18.19
CA VAL A 275 -0.64 8.74 18.43
C VAL A 275 -0.64 8.42 19.93
N SER A 276 0.23 9.09 20.69
CA SER A 276 0.35 8.88 22.13
C SER A 276 -0.89 9.33 22.89
N ASP A 277 -1.56 10.39 22.42
CA ASP A 277 -2.79 10.90 23.01
C ASP A 277 -4.01 9.99 22.77
N ILE A 278 -4.09 9.36 21.59
CA ILE A 278 -5.30 8.63 21.15
C ILE A 278 -5.19 7.12 21.33
N PHE A 279 -4.01 6.53 21.09
CA PHE A 279 -3.83 5.08 21.08
C PHE A 279 -3.04 4.59 22.30
N HIS A 280 -1.73 4.81 22.29
CA HIS A 280 -0.80 4.36 23.32
C HIS A 280 0.57 5.02 23.10
N ASP A 281 1.47 4.93 24.09
CA ASP A 281 2.82 5.47 23.98
C ASP A 281 3.49 5.08 22.64
N TYR A 282 3.87 6.11 21.89
CA TYR A 282 4.41 5.93 20.55
C TYR A 282 5.70 5.08 20.53
N ASN A 283 6.55 5.17 21.55
CA ASN A 283 7.80 4.41 21.58
C ASN A 283 7.52 2.92 21.79
N ILE A 284 6.50 2.58 22.60
CA ILE A 284 6.02 1.20 22.72
C ILE A 284 5.47 0.73 21.38
N LEU A 285 4.55 1.47 20.75
CA LEU A 285 3.97 1.07 19.46
C LEU A 285 5.04 0.93 18.37
N SER A 286 6.02 1.83 18.31
CA SER A 286 7.14 1.80 17.37
C SER A 286 8.08 0.60 17.63
N LYS A 287 8.42 0.31 18.91
CA LYS A 287 9.21 -0.88 19.30
C LYS A 287 8.60 -2.17 18.73
N TYR A 288 7.29 -2.32 18.87
CA TYR A 288 6.57 -3.49 18.37
C TYR A 288 6.13 -3.37 16.90
N LYS A 289 6.53 -2.32 16.16
CA LYS A 289 6.15 -2.08 14.76
C LYS A 289 4.63 -2.08 14.53
N PHE A 290 3.87 -1.54 15.49
CA PHE A 290 2.43 -1.27 15.35
C PHE A 290 2.16 0.09 14.71
N THR A 291 3.20 0.88 14.43
CA THR A 291 3.12 2.12 13.66
C THR A 291 3.42 1.87 12.17
N PRO A 292 2.83 2.66 11.26
CA PRO A 292 3.08 2.53 9.83
C PRO A 292 4.55 2.73 9.49
N GLN A 293 5.16 1.75 8.84
CA GLN A 293 6.59 1.77 8.49
C GLN A 293 6.96 2.92 7.54
N VAL A 294 6.00 3.43 6.76
CA VAL A 294 6.22 4.60 5.90
C VAL A 294 6.52 5.88 6.70
N ILE A 295 5.99 5.98 7.93
CA ILE A 295 6.25 7.11 8.83
C ILE A 295 7.57 6.91 9.57
N GLU A 296 7.85 5.70 10.05
CA GLU A 296 9.12 5.37 10.71
C GLU A 296 10.31 5.68 9.80
N ASN A 297 10.17 5.36 8.51
CA ASN A 297 11.18 5.57 7.48
C ASN A 297 11.07 6.94 6.78
N ALA A 298 10.27 7.87 7.29
CA ALA A 298 10.10 9.18 6.67
C ALA A 298 11.39 10.01 6.72
N ILE A 299 11.71 10.67 5.61
CA ILE A 299 12.87 11.54 5.50
C ILE A 299 12.56 12.86 6.20
N ARG A 300 13.41 13.24 7.15
CA ARG A 300 13.26 14.47 7.94
C ARG A 300 14.05 15.60 7.29
N ASN A 301 13.36 16.63 6.84
CA ASN A 301 14.00 17.86 6.35
C ASN A 301 13.30 19.08 6.96
N THR A 302 14.04 19.90 7.72
CA THR A 302 13.46 21.05 8.42
C THR A 302 13.40 22.32 7.58
N ARG A 303 14.14 22.39 6.47
CA ARG A 303 14.38 23.61 5.69
C ARG A 303 13.69 23.58 4.32
N PHE A 304 12.39 23.30 4.29
CA PHE A 304 11.61 23.41 3.05
C PHE A 304 10.15 23.81 3.29
N HIS A 305 9.51 24.29 2.23
CA HIS A 305 8.06 24.57 2.19
C HIS A 305 7.37 24.04 0.92
N ALA A 306 8.12 23.32 0.07
CA ALA A 306 7.62 22.69 -1.14
C ALA A 306 6.51 21.68 -0.84
N LYS A 307 5.51 21.60 -1.73
CA LYS A 307 4.54 20.51 -1.76
C LYS A 307 4.61 19.84 -3.12
N ILE A 308 5.13 18.63 -3.13
CA ILE A 308 5.40 17.85 -4.33
C ILE A 308 4.93 16.43 -4.03
N TYR A 309 4.09 15.90 -4.89
CA TYR A 309 3.58 14.54 -4.81
C TYR A 309 3.83 13.91 -6.16
N CYS A 310 4.56 12.80 -6.22
CA CYS A 310 4.91 12.21 -7.50
C CYS A 310 5.06 10.70 -7.45
N GLY A 311 4.64 10.05 -8.53
CA GLY A 311 5.03 8.69 -8.86
C GLY A 311 6.21 8.73 -9.84
N VAL A 312 7.20 7.86 -9.64
CA VAL A 312 8.40 7.80 -10.49
C VAL A 312 8.78 6.38 -10.91
N THR A 313 9.15 6.25 -12.18
CA THR A 313 9.97 5.20 -12.78
C THR A 313 11.12 5.88 -13.53
N ASP A 314 12.07 5.11 -14.05
CA ASP A 314 13.27 5.65 -14.70
C ASP A 314 12.95 6.61 -15.86
N ASN A 315 11.93 6.25 -16.64
CA ASN A 315 11.59 6.90 -17.91
C ASN A 315 10.22 7.59 -17.88
N TYR A 316 9.55 7.63 -16.73
CA TYR A 316 8.26 8.29 -16.61
C TYR A 316 8.05 8.79 -15.17
N VAL A 317 7.58 10.01 -15.05
CA VAL A 317 7.25 10.65 -13.77
C VAL A 317 5.92 11.35 -13.94
N GLU A 318 5.00 11.15 -13.00
CA GLU A 318 3.83 12.00 -12.82
C GLU A 318 4.05 12.85 -11.57
N CYS A 319 3.88 14.16 -11.68
CA CYS A 319 4.14 15.09 -10.58
C CYS A 319 2.99 16.07 -10.40
N LEU A 320 2.35 15.99 -9.24
CA LEU A 320 1.47 17.02 -8.68
C LEU A 320 2.28 17.97 -7.80
N SER A 321 2.17 19.26 -8.03
CA SER A 321 2.81 20.28 -7.18
C SER A 321 1.94 21.52 -7.05
N GLY A 322 2.16 22.31 -6.00
CA GLY A 322 1.37 23.51 -5.79
C GLY A 322 1.42 24.04 -4.36
N SER A 323 0.34 24.69 -3.94
CA SER A 323 0.21 25.28 -2.60
C SER A 323 -0.42 24.33 -1.55
N ALA A 324 -1.03 23.22 -1.99
CA ALA A 324 -1.74 22.30 -1.11
C ALA A 324 -0.84 21.50 -0.15
N ASN A 325 -1.04 21.69 1.15
CA ASN A 325 -0.62 20.74 2.19
C ASN A 325 -1.69 19.67 2.41
N ILE A 326 -1.39 18.64 3.20
CA ILE A 326 -2.38 17.65 3.62
C ILE A 326 -3.28 18.27 4.70
N ALA A 327 -4.41 18.87 4.28
CA ALA A 327 -5.43 19.41 5.17
C ALA A 327 -6.79 19.42 4.45
N GLU A 328 -7.88 19.36 5.20
CA GLU A 328 -9.25 19.48 4.68
C GLU A 328 -9.79 20.91 4.86
N GLY A 329 -10.81 21.29 4.09
CA GLY A 329 -11.56 22.54 4.29
C GLY A 329 -11.96 23.24 3.00
N PRO A 330 -12.77 24.32 3.11
CA PRO A 330 -13.34 25.01 1.95
C PRO A 330 -12.36 25.99 1.28
N THR A 331 -11.20 26.25 1.89
CA THR A 331 -10.20 27.16 1.30
C THR A 331 -9.56 26.53 0.08
N HIS A 332 -9.18 27.37 -0.87
CA HIS A 332 -8.67 26.93 -2.16
C HIS A 332 -7.14 26.81 -2.18
N GLU A 333 -6.65 25.89 -2.98
CA GLU A 333 -5.25 25.64 -3.27
C GLU A 333 -5.04 25.68 -4.80
N GLN A 334 -3.87 26.13 -5.23
CA GLN A 334 -3.45 26.06 -6.62
C GLN A 334 -2.61 24.82 -6.84
N LEU A 335 -2.93 24.07 -7.89
CA LEU A 335 -2.27 22.84 -8.28
C LEU A 335 -1.86 22.89 -9.75
N THR A 336 -0.75 22.22 -10.04
CA THR A 336 -0.30 21.90 -11.37
C THR A 336 0.12 20.44 -11.41
N PHE A 337 -0.31 19.72 -12.44
CA PHE A 337 0.08 18.35 -12.72
C PHE A 337 0.88 18.28 -14.02
N LYS A 338 2.01 17.58 -14.02
CA LYS A 338 2.87 17.41 -15.20
C LYS A 338 3.50 16.03 -15.21
N HIS A 339 3.71 15.52 -16.42
CA HIS A 339 4.58 14.38 -16.65
C HIS A 339 6.02 14.80 -17.02
N TYR A 340 6.98 13.91 -16.79
CA TYR A 340 8.37 14.02 -17.25
C TYR A 340 8.87 12.67 -17.74
N ASP A 341 9.68 12.66 -18.80
CA ASP A 341 10.13 11.42 -19.45
C ASP A 341 11.44 10.87 -18.87
N SER A 342 11.93 11.46 -17.77
CA SER A 342 13.20 11.06 -17.14
C SER A 342 13.22 11.38 -15.66
N TYR A 343 13.44 10.34 -14.86
CA TYR A 343 13.67 10.50 -13.42
C TYR A 343 14.92 11.32 -13.12
N ASP A 344 16.00 11.14 -13.88
CA ASP A 344 17.25 11.87 -13.64
C ASP A 344 17.07 13.38 -13.79
N ILE A 345 16.39 13.80 -14.85
CA ILE A 345 16.08 15.22 -15.08
C ILE A 345 15.15 15.75 -13.99
N PHE A 346 14.11 14.97 -13.62
CA PHE A 346 13.19 15.34 -12.56
C PHE A 346 13.89 15.47 -11.21
N TYR A 347 14.78 14.52 -10.88
CA TYR A 347 15.55 14.52 -9.65
C TYR A 347 16.41 15.77 -9.52
N GLU A 348 17.20 16.09 -10.55
CA GLU A 348 18.09 17.26 -10.53
C GLU A 348 17.31 18.57 -10.34
N ARG A 349 16.09 18.65 -10.88
CA ARG A 349 15.23 19.84 -10.78
C ARG A 349 14.49 19.95 -9.45
N PHE A 350 13.95 18.85 -8.93
CA PHE A 350 12.98 18.89 -7.84
C PHE A 350 13.42 18.12 -6.59
N LEU A 351 14.06 16.96 -6.74
CA LEU A 351 14.28 16.06 -5.60
C LEU A 351 15.65 16.21 -4.93
N LYS A 352 16.65 16.72 -5.65
CA LYS A 352 18.03 16.89 -5.17
C LYS A 352 18.12 17.70 -3.88
N ALA A 353 17.30 18.74 -3.74
CA ALA A 353 17.25 19.58 -2.53
C ALA A 353 16.82 18.82 -1.26
N PHE A 354 16.14 17.67 -1.41
CA PHE A 354 15.74 16.81 -0.31
C PHE A 354 16.71 15.65 -0.07
N ASN A 355 17.80 15.61 -0.83
CA ASN A 355 18.82 14.57 -0.79
C ASN A 355 18.26 13.14 -0.88
N THR A 356 17.24 12.94 -1.72
CA THR A 356 16.57 11.63 -1.85
C THR A 356 17.45 10.52 -2.41
N ARG A 357 18.61 10.85 -2.99
CA ARG A 357 19.63 9.88 -3.43
C ARG A 357 20.55 9.42 -2.30
N ASN A 358 21.08 10.30 -1.45
CA ASN A 358 21.95 9.83 -0.35
C ASN A 358 21.16 9.10 0.76
N VAL A 359 19.86 9.34 0.90
CA VAL A 359 18.97 8.53 1.77
C VAL A 359 18.53 7.23 1.06
N ALA A 360 18.75 7.15 -0.26
CA ALA A 360 18.54 5.97 -1.07
C ALA A 360 19.81 5.12 -1.22
N ASP A 361 21.04 5.64 -1.10
CA ASP A 361 22.25 4.85 -1.39
C ASP A 361 22.54 3.71 -0.37
N GLU A 362 21.93 3.74 0.83
CA GLU A 362 21.93 2.59 1.75
C GLU A 362 20.76 1.60 1.52
N VAL A 363 19.77 1.94 0.68
CA VAL A 363 18.49 1.19 0.55
C VAL A 363 18.01 0.97 -0.91
N PHE A 364 18.56 1.64 -1.92
CA PHE A 364 17.99 1.72 -3.27
C PHE A 364 19.03 2.11 -4.32
N LYS A 365 19.36 1.15 -5.19
CA LYS A 365 19.67 1.48 -6.58
C LYS A 365 18.36 1.53 -7.37
N ILE A 366 18.17 2.60 -8.13
CA ILE A 366 17.26 2.55 -9.30
C ILE A 366 17.94 1.75 -10.43
N THR A 367 19.27 1.68 -10.41
CA THR A 367 20.07 0.82 -11.27
C THR A 367 20.17 -0.60 -10.73
N GLU A 368 19.36 -1.51 -11.28
CA GLU A 368 19.50 -2.96 -11.19
C GLU A 368 19.40 -3.56 -9.77
N SER A 369 18.18 -3.77 -9.29
CA SER A 369 17.89 -4.96 -8.49
C SER A 369 16.86 -5.81 -9.24
N ASN A 370 17.32 -6.95 -9.78
CA ASN A 370 16.56 -7.99 -10.47
C ASN A 370 15.52 -8.70 -9.57
N THR A 371 14.79 -7.98 -8.70
CA THR A 371 13.96 -8.58 -7.64
C THR A 371 12.53 -8.05 -7.56
N THR A 372 12.15 -7.04 -8.34
CA THR A 372 10.73 -6.70 -8.52
C THR A 372 10.19 -7.44 -9.73
N LYS A 373 9.10 -8.19 -9.53
CA LYS A 373 8.32 -8.77 -10.62
C LYS A 373 7.93 -7.63 -11.56
N ASN A 374 8.48 -7.63 -12.77
CA ASN A 374 8.27 -6.55 -13.74
C ASN A 374 7.05 -6.79 -14.64
N THR A 375 6.33 -7.89 -14.39
CA THR A 375 5.26 -8.40 -15.22
C THR A 375 3.96 -8.44 -14.42
N ASN A 376 2.87 -8.15 -15.10
CA ASN A 376 1.52 -8.25 -14.60
C ASN A 376 0.74 -9.19 -15.51
N VAL A 377 -0.41 -9.66 -15.03
CA VAL A 377 -1.36 -10.38 -15.86
C VAL A 377 -2.50 -9.44 -16.26
N LEU A 378 -2.77 -9.34 -17.56
CA LEU A 378 -3.85 -8.52 -18.13
C LEU A 378 -4.98 -9.41 -18.61
N PHE A 379 -6.21 -9.08 -18.21
CA PHE A 379 -7.46 -9.63 -18.73
C PHE A 379 -8.19 -8.53 -19.49
N ASP A 380 -8.16 -8.57 -20.82
CA ASP A 380 -8.76 -7.55 -21.69
C ASP A 380 -10.16 -7.97 -22.14
N GLN A 381 -11.18 -7.16 -21.87
CA GLN A 381 -12.55 -7.41 -22.31
C GLN A 381 -12.66 -7.60 -23.83
N SER A 382 -11.87 -6.84 -24.62
CA SER A 382 -11.89 -6.97 -26.09
C SER A 382 -11.38 -8.33 -26.58
N GLU A 383 -10.65 -9.04 -25.74
CA GLU A 383 -10.12 -10.39 -25.98
C GLU A 383 -10.87 -11.45 -25.16
N ASN A 384 -12.13 -11.17 -24.77
CA ASN A 384 -12.97 -12.04 -23.92
C ASN A 384 -12.28 -12.42 -22.59
N TYR A 385 -11.53 -11.48 -22.02
CA TYR A 385 -10.77 -11.65 -20.79
C TYR A 385 -9.78 -12.82 -20.83
N LEU A 386 -9.26 -13.18 -22.01
CA LEU A 386 -8.09 -14.05 -22.07
C LEU A 386 -6.91 -13.36 -21.41
N HIS A 387 -6.20 -14.09 -20.54
CA HIS A 387 -5.05 -13.52 -19.86
C HIS A 387 -3.85 -13.43 -20.79
N SER A 388 -3.09 -12.36 -20.62
CA SER A 388 -1.80 -12.16 -21.27
C SER A 388 -0.82 -11.56 -20.28
N GLU A 389 0.46 -11.76 -20.55
CA GLU A 389 1.52 -11.09 -19.80
C GLU A 389 1.65 -9.65 -20.29
N ILE A 390 1.75 -8.70 -19.36
CA ILE A 390 2.06 -7.31 -19.67
C ILE A 390 3.21 -6.80 -18.80
N GLU A 391 4.30 -6.39 -19.45
CA GLU A 391 5.37 -5.69 -18.77
C GLU A 391 4.93 -4.30 -18.30
N LYS A 392 5.45 -3.86 -17.17
CA LYS A 392 5.19 -2.52 -16.63
C LYS A 392 5.52 -1.39 -17.62
N SER A 393 6.59 -1.55 -18.41
CA SER A 393 6.99 -0.57 -19.43
C SER A 393 5.92 -0.42 -20.53
N THR A 394 5.30 -1.54 -20.92
CA THR A 394 4.21 -1.59 -21.90
C THR A 394 2.91 -1.05 -21.32
N LEU A 395 2.63 -1.32 -20.04
CA LEU A 395 1.49 -0.73 -19.33
C LEU A 395 1.56 0.80 -19.29
N ILE A 396 2.74 1.37 -19.01
CA ILE A 396 2.94 2.82 -19.04
C ILE A 396 2.68 3.37 -20.45
N LYS A 397 3.21 2.71 -21.49
CA LYS A 397 2.97 3.14 -22.88
C LYS A 397 1.48 3.18 -23.23
N LEU A 398 0.72 2.17 -22.77
CA LEU A 398 -0.72 2.03 -23.03
C LEU A 398 -1.56 3.18 -22.44
N ILE A 399 -1.12 3.79 -21.35
CA ILE A 399 -1.82 4.92 -20.72
C ILE A 399 -1.31 6.29 -21.18
N THR A 400 -0.10 6.37 -21.72
CA THR A 400 0.49 7.62 -22.24
C THR A 400 0.18 7.88 -23.73
N SER A 401 -0.25 6.84 -24.45
CA SER A 401 -0.69 6.91 -25.85
C SER A 401 -2.14 7.36 -25.97
#